data_AF-A0A3B8LTY2-F1
#
_entry.id   AF-A0A3B8LTY2-F1
#
_cell.length_a   1.000
_cell.length_b   1.000
_cell.length_c   1.000
_cell.angle_alpha   90.00
_cell.angle_beta   90.00
_cell.angle_gamma   90.00
#
_symmetry.space_group_name_H-M   'P 1'
#
loop_
_entity.id
_entity.type
_entity.pdbx_description
1 polymer ?
#
loop_
_entity_poly.entity_id
_entity_poly.type
_entity_poly.pdbx_seq_one_letter_code
_entity_poly.pdbx_strand_id
1 'polypeptide(L)' 'ASAGVDELILPARNQQDYEQVPALIREKMKAHFVEHYTEIPALVFEEVVFGEGA' A
#
# COMPACT_ATOMS: atom_id res chain seq x y z
N ALA A 1 -5.23 2.31 17.31
CA ALA A 1 -4.59 2.71 16.04
C ALA A 1 -3.36 3.52 16.43
N SER A 2 -2.23 2.85 16.54
CA SER A 2 -0.96 3.45 16.96
C SER A 2 -0.26 3.96 15.70
N ALA A 3 0.20 5.22 15.71
CA ALA A 3 1.01 5.91 14.69
C ALA A 3 0.33 6.59 13.46
N GLY A 4 -0.99 6.56 13.29
CA GLY A 4 -1.65 7.31 12.19
C GLY A 4 -1.29 6.82 10.78
N VAL A 5 -1.02 5.52 10.65
CA VAL A 5 -0.77 4.86 9.37
C VAL A 5 -2.09 4.38 8.79
N ASP A 6 -2.47 4.93 7.64
CA ASP A 6 -3.75 4.61 6.97
C ASP A 6 -3.58 3.59 5.82
N GLU A 7 -2.37 3.44 5.28
CA GLU A 7 -2.06 2.53 4.17
C GLU A 7 -0.80 1.67 4.46
N LEU A 8 -0.80 0.42 3.98
CA LEU A 8 0.25 -0.58 4.17
C LEU A 8 0.61 -1.23 2.83
N ILE A 9 1.90 -1.49 2.59
CA ILE A 9 2.37 -2.30 1.45
C ILE A 9 2.94 -3.62 2.01
N LEU A 10 2.43 -4.74 1.53
CA LEU A 10 2.78 -6.08 1.99
C LEU A 10 3.12 -6.99 0.79
N PRO A 11 4.00 -7.99 0.95
CA PRO A 11 4.17 -9.03 -0.07
C PRO A 11 2.87 -9.80 -0.31
N ALA A 12 2.59 -10.20 -1.55
CA ALA A 12 1.37 -10.94 -1.91
C ALA A 12 1.16 -12.21 -1.08
N ARG A 13 2.25 -12.92 -0.76
CA ARG A 13 2.21 -14.12 0.10
C ARG A 13 1.67 -13.87 1.51
N ASN A 14 1.63 -12.63 1.98
CA ASN A 14 1.12 -12.27 3.31
C ASN A 14 -0.39 -12.00 3.32
N GLN A 15 -1.10 -12.13 2.20
CA GLN A 15 -2.54 -11.91 2.16
C GLN A 15 -3.29 -12.84 3.12
N GLN A 16 -2.93 -14.13 3.17
CA GLN A 16 -3.54 -15.10 4.08
C GLN A 16 -3.30 -14.75 5.56
N ASP A 17 -2.13 -14.21 5.90
CA ASP A 17 -1.83 -13.75 7.27
C ASP A 17 -2.64 -12.49 7.60
N TYR A 18 -2.81 -11.59 6.63
CA TYR A 18 -3.57 -10.35 6.80
C TYR A 18 -5.06 -10.61 7.04
N GLU A 19 -5.64 -11.64 6.42
CA GLU A 19 -7.04 -12.01 6.64
C GLU A 19 -7.36 -12.39 8.10
N GLN A 20 -6.35 -12.86 8.83
CA GLN A 20 -6.45 -13.18 10.26
C GLN A 20 -6.44 -11.92 11.16
N VAL A 21 -6.07 -10.76 10.61
CA VAL A 21 -6.14 -9.48 11.32
C VAL A 21 -7.61 -9.12 11.59
N PRO A 22 -7.96 -8.63 12.81
CA PRO A 22 -9.32 -8.27 13.14
C PRO A 22 -9.94 -7.27 12.14
N ALA A 23 -11.22 -7.49 11.79
CA ALA A 23 -11.94 -6.66 10.81
C ALA A 23 -11.88 -5.16 11.14
N LEU A 24 -12.03 -4.79 12.42
CA LEU A 24 -11.93 -3.41 12.90
C LEU A 24 -10.61 -2.71 12.53
N ILE A 25 -9.52 -3.47 12.40
CA ILE A 25 -8.22 -2.96 11.98
C ILE A 25 -8.14 -2.93 10.45
N ARG A 26 -8.58 -3.99 9.77
CA ARG A 26 -8.60 -4.06 8.30
C ARG A 26 -9.49 -3.00 7.65
N GLU A 27 -10.58 -2.60 8.31
CA GLU A 27 -11.46 -1.52 7.83
C GLU A 27 -10.83 -0.14 7.96
N LYS A 28 -9.87 0.02 8.87
CA LYS A 28 -9.17 1.28 9.12
C LYS A 28 -7.86 1.41 8.34
N MET A 29 -7.43 0.35 7.66
CA MET A 29 -6.12 0.29 6.99
C MET A 29 -6.26 -0.31 5.60
N LYS A 30 -5.78 0.41 4.59
CA LYS A 30 -5.74 -0.10 3.22
C LYS A 30 -4.45 -0.88 2.99
N ALA A 31 -4.58 -2.16 2.66
CA ALA A 31 -3.43 -3.01 2.33
C ALA A 31 -3.25 -3.11 0.80
N HIS A 32 -2.03 -2.89 0.35
CA HIS A 32 -1.57 -3.13 -1.01
C HIS A 32 -0.69 -4.36 -1.02
N PHE A 33 -1.06 -5.39 -1.78
CA PHE A 33 -0.30 -6.62 -1.90
C PHE A 33 0.50 -6.63 -3.21
N VAL A 34 1.82 -6.82 -3.13
CA VAL A 34 2.73 -6.76 -4.30
C VAL A 34 3.56 -8.04 -4.43
N GLU A 35 3.84 -8.45 -5.66
CA GLU A 35 4.69 -9.62 -5.96
C GLU A 35 6.16 -9.22 -6.17
N HIS A 36 6.39 -8.01 -6.69
CA HIS A 36 7.69 -7.53 -7.11
C HIS A 36 7.99 -6.13 -6.58
N TYR A 37 9.27 -5.89 -6.27
CA TYR A 37 9.74 -4.58 -5.80
C TYR A 37 9.44 -3.44 -6.79
N THR A 38 9.41 -3.75 -8.09
CA THR A 38 9.13 -2.80 -9.18
C THR A 38 7.74 -2.17 -9.12
N GLU A 39 6.81 -2.75 -8.37
CA GLU A 39 5.45 -2.22 -8.18
C GLU A 39 5.41 -1.12 -7.11
N ILE A 40 6.37 -1.11 -6.17
CA ILE A 40 6.38 -0.19 -5.02
C ILE A 40 6.50 1.28 -5.43
N PRO A 41 7.38 1.68 -6.38
CA PRO A 41 7.53 3.09 -6.72
C PRO A 41 6.24 3.75 -7.19
N ALA A 42 5.40 3.04 -7.95
CA ALA A 42 4.12 3.56 -8.44
C ALA A 42 3.06 3.71 -7.34
N LEU A 43 3.22 3.01 -6.20
CA LEU A 43 2.32 3.11 -5.05
C LEU A 43 2.75 4.22 -4.07
N VAL A 44 4.04 4.56 -4.04
CA VAL A 44 4.63 5.45 -3.03
C VAL A 44 4.88 6.86 -3.56
N PHE A 45 5.21 7.00 -4.84
CA PHE A 45 5.57 8.28 -5.44
C PHE A 45 4.50 8.75 -6.41
N GLU A 46 4.20 10.05 -6.37
CA GLU A 46 3.36 10.71 -7.36
C GLU A 46 4.05 10.71 -8.73
N GLU A 47 3.26 10.65 -9.80
CA GLU A 47 3.77 10.79 -11.16
C GLU A 47 4.32 12.22 -11.35
N VAL A 48 5.59 12.32 -11.75
CA VAL A 48 6.18 13.61 -12.11
C VAL A 48 5.63 14.02 -13.47
N VAL A 49 4.57 14.84 -13.47
CA VAL A 49 4.06 15.47 -14.69
C VAL A 49 5.04 16.57 -15.08
N PHE A 50 5.92 16.30 -16.03
CA PHE A 50 6.67 17.36 -16.71
C PHE A 50 5.69 18.16 -17.56
N GLY A 51 5.39 19.38 -17.12
CA GLY A 51 4.49 20.28 -17.85
C GLY A 51 4.96 20.50 -19.28
N GLU A 52 4.05 20.28 -20.23
CA GLU A 52 4.20 20.77 -21.61
C GLU A 52 4.37 22.30 -21.58
N GLY A 53 5.56 22.77 -21.92
CA GLY A 53 5.86 24.20 -21.86
C GLY A 53 7.31 24.53 -22.20
N ALA A 54 7.74 24.19 -23.41
CA ALA A 54 8.81 24.90 -24.13
C ALA A 54 8.57 24.75 -25.64
#